data_AF-A0A8I1TEZ1-F1
#
_entry.id   AF-A0A8I1TEZ1-F1
#
_cell.length_a   1.000
_cell.length_b   1.000
_cell.length_c   1.000
_cell.angle_alpha   90.00
_cell.angle_beta   90.00
_cell.angle_gamma   90.00
#
_symmetry.space_group_name_H-M   'P 1'
#
loop_
_entity.id
_entity.type
_entity.pdbx_description
1 polymer ?
#
loop_
_entity_poly.entity_id
_entity_poly.type
_entity_poly.pdbx_seq_one_letter_code
_entity_poly.pdbx_strand_id
1 'polypeptide(L)' 'MSVASARPQSSLYRVTFFDGRSITVAAANSLVAEAKACRQHPGFVRTVKFLRKVEA' A
#
# COMPACT_ATOMS: atom_id res chain seq x y z
N MET A 1 7.28 -22.51 -21.04
CA MET A 1 7.42 -21.25 -20.28
C MET A 1 6.29 -21.24 -19.25
N SER A 2 6.51 -21.83 -18.07
CA SER A 2 5.48 -21.90 -17.03
C SER A 2 5.34 -20.51 -16.42
N VAL A 3 4.25 -19.82 -16.75
CA VAL A 3 3.85 -18.59 -16.07
C VAL A 3 3.53 -18.96 -14.63
N ALA A 4 4.50 -18.75 -13.74
CA ALA A 4 4.28 -18.86 -12.31
C ALA A 4 3.05 -18.03 -11.97
N SER A 5 1.99 -18.70 -11.53
CA SER A 5 0.80 -18.07 -10.99
C SER A 5 1.25 -17.33 -9.73
N ALA A 6 1.69 -16.08 -9.91
CA ALA A 6 2.02 -15.20 -8.81
C ALA A 6 0.70 -14.94 -8.10
N ARG A 7 0.43 -15.72 -7.03
CA ARG A 7 -0.50 -15.28 -5.97
C ARG A 7 -0.25 -13.79 -5.77
N PRO A 8 -1.27 -12.92 -5.75
CA PRO A 8 -1.04 -11.49 -5.71
C PRO A 8 -0.23 -11.16 -4.45
N GLN A 9 1.09 -11.04 -4.60
CA GLN A 9 2.03 -10.75 -3.53
C GLN A 9 1.68 -9.36 -3.07
N SER A 10 0.88 -9.30 -2.02
CA SER A 10 0.32 -8.07 -1.51
C SER A 10 1.44 -7.37 -0.76
N SER A 11 1.95 -6.29 -1.34
CA SER A 11 2.99 -5.49 -0.70
C SER A 11 2.35 -4.60 0.37
N LEU A 12 2.94 -4.59 1.56
CA LEU A 12 2.47 -3.77 2.66
C LEU A 12 3.08 -2.38 2.54
N TYR A 13 2.22 -1.37 2.42
CA TYR A 13 2.61 0.03 2.36
C TYR A 13 2.06 0.77 3.56
N ARG A 14 2.86 1.67 4.12
CA ARG A 14 2.46 2.62 5.15
C ARG A 14 2.36 3.99 4.53
N VAL A 15 1.14 4.48 4.42
CA VAL A 15 0.81 5.81 3.94
C VAL A 15 0.68 6.73 5.15
N THR A 16 1.57 7.70 5.29
CA THR A 16 1.47 8.74 6.31
C THR A 16 0.87 9.98 5.69
N PHE A 17 -0.12 10.54 6.37
CA PHE A 17 -0.84 11.74 5.98
C PHE A 17 -0.26 12.98 6.66
N PHE A 18 -0.63 14.16 6.15
CA PHE A 18 -0.19 15.44 6.71
C PHE A 18 -0.75 15.72 8.11
N ASP A 19 -1.89 15.13 8.46
CA ASP A 19 -2.49 15.19 9.79
C ASP A 19 -1.70 14.38 10.86
N GLY A 20 -0.63 13.70 10.45
CA GLY A 20 0.19 12.85 11.31
C GLY A 20 -0.31 11.42 11.45
N ARG A 21 -1.47 11.07 10.89
CA ARG A 21 -1.96 9.69 10.86
C ARG A 21 -1.17 8.87 9.85
N SER A 22 -1.01 7.59 10.15
CA SER A 22 -0.42 6.65 9.22
C SER A 22 -1.29 5.42 9.08
N ILE A 23 -1.64 5.08 7.84
CA ILE A 23 -2.46 3.92 7.50
C ILE A 23 -1.59 2.89 6.81
N THR A 24 -1.64 1.67 7.31
CA THR A 24 -0.95 0.54 6.69
C THR A 24 -1.93 -0.22 5.82
N VAL A 25 -1.64 -0.31 4.52
CA VAL A 25 -2.49 -0.93 3.51
C VAL A 25 -1.72 -1.96 2.70
N ALA A 26 -2.34 -3.12 2.47
CA ALA A 26 -1.85 -4.11 1.54
C ALA A 26 -2.30 -3.76 0.11
N ALA A 27 -1.35 -3.59 -0.79
CA ALA A 27 -1.58 -3.21 -2.17
C ALA A 27 -0.57 -3.88 -3.12
N ALA A 28 -0.91 -3.96 -4.40
CA ALA A 28 0.02 -4.48 -5.41
C ALA A 28 1.16 -3.50 -5.70
N ASN A 29 0.90 -2.19 -5.59
CA ASN A 29 1.87 -1.12 -5.81
C ASN A 29 1.56 0.10 -4.92
N SER A 30 2.47 1.07 -4.90
CA SER A 30 2.38 2.29 -4.09
C SER A 30 1.20 3.20 -4.48
N LEU A 31 0.83 3.25 -5.76
CA LEU A 31 -0.33 4.04 -6.23
C LEU A 31 -1.65 3.48 -5.70
N VAL A 32 -1.82 2.15 -5.72
CA VAL A 32 -3.01 1.48 -5.17
C VAL A 32 -3.04 1.61 -3.66
N ALA A 33 -1.88 1.61 -3.00
CA ALA A 33 -1.78 1.88 -1.57
C ALA A 33 -2.27 3.30 -1.24
N GLU A 34 -1.81 4.31 -1.98
CA GLU A 34 -2.22 5.69 -1.80
C GLU A 34 -3.73 5.86 -2.01
N ALA A 35 -4.26 5.33 -3.12
CA ALA A 35 -5.69 5.39 -3.41
C ALA A 35 -6.55 4.70 -2.33
N LYS A 36 -6.12 3.53 -1.82
CA LYS A 36 -6.81 2.85 -0.71
C LYS A 36 -6.73 3.64 0.58
N ALA A 37 -5.58 4.22 0.87
CA ALA A 37 -5.39 5.03 2.07
C ALA A 37 -6.25 6.31 1.99
N CYS A 38 -6.27 7.01 0.86
CA CYS A 38 -7.13 8.18 0.63
C CYS A 38 -8.63 7.86 0.71
N ARG A 39 -9.04 6.63 0.34
CA ARG A 39 -10.43 6.17 0.54
C ARG A 39 -10.77 5.94 2.01
N GLN A 40 -9.83 5.45 2.82
CA GLN A 40 -10.04 5.27 4.26
C GLN A 40 -9.96 6.58 5.03
N HIS A 41 -9.07 7.47 4.59
CA HIS A 41 -8.89 8.77 5.17
C HIS A 41 -8.68 9.81 4.06
N PRO A 42 -9.74 10.56 3.70
CA PRO A 42 -9.61 11.63 2.73
C PRO A 42 -8.72 12.73 3.30
N GLY A 43 -7.55 12.91 2.69
CA GLY A 43 -6.55 13.86 3.14
C GLY A 43 -5.31 13.84 2.26
N PHE A 44 -4.39 14.78 2.49
CA PHE A 44 -3.13 14.85 1.75
C PHE A 44 -2.15 13.81 2.29
N VAL A 45 -1.69 12.95 1.39
CA VAL A 45 -0.63 12.00 1.68
C VAL A 45 0.70 12.73 1.74
N ARG A 46 1.41 12.55 2.85
CA ARG A 46 2.74 13.11 3.07
C ARG A 46 3.82 12.19 2.56
N THR A 47 3.72 10.89 2.84
CA THR A 47 4.70 9.91 2.38
C THR A 47 4.08 8.53 2.27
N VAL A 48 4.54 7.75 1.30
CA VAL A 48 4.20 6.34 1.15
C VAL A 48 5.48 5.53 1.34
N LYS A 49 5.58 4.79 2.44
CA LYS A 49 6.70 3.89 2.71
C LYS A 49 6.29 2.46 2.41
N PHE A 50 7.07 1.79 1.57
CA PHE A 50 6.99 0.33 1.45
C PHE A 50 7.58 -0.29 2.73
N LEU A 51 6.80 -1.13 3.41
CA LEU A 51 7.25 -1.80 4.63
C LEU A 51 7.87 -3.15 4.30
N ARG A 52 7.10 -4.03 3.67
CA ARG A 52 7.53 -5.39 3.33
C ARG A 52 6.62 -6.00 2.29
N LYS A 53 7.14 -6.95 1.51
CA LYS A 53 6.29 -7.88 0.76
C LYS A 53 5.61 -8.80 1.77
N VAL A 54 4.28 -8.91 1.71
CA VAL A 54 3.58 -10.03 2.34
C VAL A 54 3.53 -11.12 1.30
N GLU A 55 4.41 -12.10 1.44
CA GLU A 55 4.20 -13.40 0.81
C GLU A 55 2.99 -14.06 1.49
N ALA A 56 2.00 -14.44 0.68
CA ALA A 56 0.78 -15.11 1.11
C ALA A 56 0.86 -16.62 0.88
#